data_AF-A0A504X6K6-F1
#
_entry.id   AF-A0A504X6K6-F1
#
_cell.length_a   1.000
_cell.length_b   1.000
_cell.length_c   1.000
_cell.angle_alpha   90.00
_cell.angle_beta   90.00
_cell.angle_gamma   90.00
#
_symmetry.space_group_name_H-M   'P 1'
#
loop_
_entity.id
_entity.type
_entity.pdbx_description
1 polymer ?
#
loop_
_entity_poly.entity_id
_entity_poly.type
_entity_poly.pdbx_seq_one_letter_code
_entity_poly.pdbx_strand_id
1 'polypeptide(L)'
;MSVEKLYDIQFQLKFTAKHIRKKNEALNHLRLSARMDAVVARLDTAIKMKMVTKNMGQMVKGMDKVLQSMDPAKISRLMDTFEQQFETMDVTSAYMEGAIGQSTAVTTPEDEVNNLMSQVADEHGLDIQGRGLMQRTPLVSSHGRSASPIVRFSSPYVKNVVRPKAVLTTLTLLGVIYTASISGGYGLEESVRAGGPLLSILLLCFIPFVWGIPVSLCVAELSCAIPSNAGPIMWVNCAFPSWMTLMTVLWTAFLNSVDNSLYPAVFADYCATLFHLGWLESALVKVIFLCICAVINVVGVALVGVLSVGIMFITILPFFVIFLLQLPHGLNWKRITYIPDRIDWAAFLPVVAWNFSGFDSAGNVIEEVQNPNPTFIRALIIMIAVALATYIPPILAGASAEKLSHVSFDQWGDGFWVKVGEAVGGTPMAATIMVGGTISTLGLMTTLLATTSRSLAGMGTLNAFPSFFSKWLEKYSDTYRTPVNAILVNTTVTCALSLCLTFQTLVQLDQVLYALRLIVYLLLNCVTGSGGKAAAVVLAGVPITFSAFLIAMTMTGGPFVFYSSVVLIAGTVVVSYITVRFFRSDGFEGSLVEEYEDADMSTYGTILEMESSEWRLLHQRHTFIDCPPRIDVARLHA
;
A
#
# COMPACT_ATOMS: atom_id res chain seq x y z
N MET A 1 40.50 -6.25 8.05
CA MET A 1 39.43 -6.51 7.06
C MET A 1 38.73 -5.19 6.80
N SER A 2 38.70 -4.69 5.56
CA SER A 2 38.08 -3.38 5.27
C SER A 2 36.60 -3.41 5.62
N VAL A 3 36.08 -2.32 6.18
CA VAL A 3 34.66 -2.16 6.57
C VAL A 3 33.72 -2.49 5.40
N GLU A 4 34.12 -2.17 4.16
CA GLU A 4 33.45 -2.60 2.92
C GLU A 4 33.23 -4.11 2.81
N LYS A 5 34.24 -4.95 3.13
CA LYS A 5 34.10 -6.41 3.08
C LYS A 5 33.14 -6.94 4.14
N LEU A 6 33.06 -6.29 5.31
CA LEU A 6 32.10 -6.65 6.36
C LEU A 6 30.65 -6.31 5.96
N TYR A 7 30.44 -5.17 5.30
CA TYR A 7 29.13 -4.81 4.76
C TYR A 7 28.71 -5.73 3.61
N ASP A 8 29.62 -6.09 2.70
CA ASP A 8 29.34 -7.04 1.62
C ASP A 8 28.96 -8.43 2.16
N ILE A 9 29.66 -8.91 3.19
CA ILE A 9 29.36 -10.20 3.84
C ILE A 9 28.02 -10.16 4.57
N GLN A 10 27.72 -9.08 5.30
CA GLN A 10 26.42 -8.86 5.96
C GLN A 10 25.27 -8.78 4.95
N PHE A 11 25.49 -8.10 3.82
CA PHE A 11 24.55 -8.01 2.73
C PHE A 11 24.28 -9.37 2.09
N GLN A 12 25.33 -10.14 1.79
CA GLN A 12 25.22 -11.50 1.24
C GLN A 12 24.54 -12.47 2.22
N LEU A 13 24.78 -12.35 3.53
CA LEU A 13 24.12 -13.16 4.57
C LEU A 13 22.62 -12.85 4.67
N LYS A 14 22.24 -11.58 4.67
CA LYS A 14 20.81 -11.18 4.64
C LYS A 14 20.12 -11.62 3.35
N PHE A 15 20.84 -11.58 2.22
CA PHE A 15 20.34 -12.00 0.91
C PHE A 15 20.12 -13.51 0.83
N THR A 16 21.08 -14.31 1.30
CA THR A 16 20.95 -15.77 1.40
C THR A 16 19.85 -16.17 2.38
N ALA A 17 19.70 -15.49 3.51
CA ALA A 17 18.59 -15.71 4.44
C ALA A 17 17.22 -15.47 3.76
N LYS A 18 17.07 -14.41 2.95
CA LYS A 18 15.84 -14.13 2.19
C LYS A 18 15.54 -15.22 1.14
N HIS A 19 16.57 -15.72 0.44
CA HIS A 19 16.42 -16.82 -0.51
C HIS A 19 16.01 -18.14 0.16
N ILE A 20 16.60 -18.44 1.32
CA ILE A 20 16.23 -19.60 2.13
C ILE A 20 14.79 -19.45 2.65
N ARG A 21 14.38 -18.24 3.04
CA ARG A 21 13.01 -17.94 3.47
C ARG A 21 11.98 -18.17 2.37
N LYS A 22 12.17 -17.60 1.17
CA LYS A 22 11.27 -17.84 0.02
C LYS A 22 11.21 -19.31 -0.38
N LYS A 23 12.34 -20.04 -0.28
CA LYS A 23 12.38 -21.49 -0.52
C LYS A 23 11.56 -22.26 0.53
N ASN A 24 11.65 -21.88 1.81
CA ASN A 24 10.87 -22.48 2.89
C ASN A 24 9.38 -22.14 2.81
N GLU A 25 9.02 -20.91 2.42
CA GLU A 25 7.63 -20.53 2.12
C GLU A 25 7.05 -21.38 0.98
N ALA A 26 7.78 -21.53 -0.13
CA ALA A 26 7.38 -22.39 -1.24
C ALA A 26 7.23 -23.87 -0.82
N LEU A 27 8.13 -24.39 0.02
CA LEU A 27 8.03 -25.73 0.58
C LEU A 27 6.83 -25.89 1.51
N ASN A 28 6.48 -24.87 2.30
CA ASN A 28 5.30 -24.90 3.14
C ASN A 28 4.00 -24.83 2.33
N HIS A 29 3.96 -24.08 1.23
CA HIS A 29 2.83 -24.10 0.30
C HIS A 29 2.67 -25.46 -0.40
N LEU A 30 3.77 -26.11 -0.78
CA LEU A 30 3.75 -27.47 -1.33
C LEU A 30 3.26 -28.49 -0.29
N ARG A 31 3.70 -28.38 0.97
CA ARG A 31 3.19 -29.21 2.08
C ARG A 31 1.72 -28.98 2.36
N LEU A 32 1.24 -27.73 2.27
CA LEU A 32 -0.18 -27.41 2.43
C LEU A 32 -1.01 -28.00 1.28
N SER A 33 -0.52 -27.89 0.04
CA SER A 33 -1.14 -28.52 -1.14
C SER A 33 -1.26 -30.03 -0.96
N ALA A 34 -0.16 -30.71 -0.59
CA ALA A 34 -0.16 -32.15 -0.36
C ALA A 34 -1.11 -32.57 0.78
N ARG A 35 -1.23 -31.75 1.84
CA ARG A 35 -2.21 -31.98 2.92
C ARG A 35 -3.65 -31.75 2.45
N MET A 36 -3.90 -30.76 1.61
CA MET A 36 -5.22 -30.52 1.01
C MET A 36 -5.64 -31.70 0.14
N ASP A 37 -4.74 -32.22 -0.70
CA ASP A 37 -5.00 -33.40 -1.52
C ASP A 37 -5.32 -34.63 -0.65
N ALA A 38 -4.60 -34.82 0.46
CA ALA A 38 -4.89 -35.88 1.43
C ALA A 38 -6.26 -35.71 2.12
N VAL A 39 -6.66 -34.47 2.43
CA VAL A 39 -7.98 -34.18 3.01
C VAL A 39 -9.09 -34.42 2.00
N VAL A 40 -8.90 -34.02 0.74
CA VAL A 40 -9.85 -34.27 -0.36
C VAL A 40 -10.03 -35.77 -0.57
N ALA A 41 -8.95 -36.56 -0.58
CA ALA A 41 -9.03 -38.02 -0.70
C ALA A 41 -9.80 -38.67 0.46
N ARG A 42 -9.61 -38.20 1.70
CA ARG A 42 -10.37 -38.67 2.88
C ARG A 42 -11.84 -38.27 2.82
N LEU A 43 -12.14 -37.08 2.31
CA LEU A 43 -13.51 -36.60 2.09
C LEU A 43 -14.24 -37.43 1.02
N ASP A 44 -13.60 -37.72 -0.11
CA ASP A 44 -14.15 -38.58 -1.16
C ASP A 44 -14.44 -39.99 -0.64
N THR A 45 -13.55 -40.52 0.22
CA THR A 45 -13.76 -41.81 0.90
C THR A 45 -14.99 -41.77 1.81
N ALA A 46 -15.13 -40.73 2.63
CA ALA A 46 -16.29 -40.57 3.51
C ALA A 46 -17.61 -40.37 2.73
N ILE A 47 -17.58 -39.64 1.60
CA ILE A 47 -18.74 -39.43 0.74
C ILE A 47 -19.18 -40.74 0.08
N LYS A 48 -18.24 -41.52 -0.46
CA LYS A 48 -18.53 -42.85 -1.02
C LYS A 48 -19.09 -43.80 0.02
N MET A 49 -18.50 -43.84 1.23
CA MET A 49 -19.00 -44.66 2.34
C MET A 49 -20.43 -44.26 2.74
N LYS A 50 -20.73 -42.96 2.78
CA LYS A 50 -22.09 -42.46 3.06
C LYS A 50 -23.10 -42.85 1.98
N MET A 51 -22.67 -42.88 0.71
CA MET A 51 -23.51 -43.35 -0.40
C MET A 51 -23.80 -44.85 -0.29
N VAL A 52 -22.80 -45.67 0.06
CA VAL A 52 -22.96 -47.11 0.31
C VAL A 52 -23.93 -47.35 1.47
N THR A 53 -23.77 -46.68 2.61
CA THR A 53 -24.69 -46.80 3.75
C THR A 53 -26.12 -46.42 3.37
N LYS A 54 -26.30 -45.40 2.52
CA LYS A 54 -27.62 -44.98 2.02
C LYS A 54 -28.24 -46.04 1.11
N ASN A 55 -27.48 -46.61 0.18
CA ASN A 55 -27.96 -47.65 -0.74
C ASN A 55 -28.31 -48.93 0.03
N MET A 56 -27.47 -49.34 0.98
CA MET A 56 -27.72 -50.47 1.88
C MET A 56 -29.01 -50.26 2.68
N GLY A 57 -29.22 -49.06 3.23
CA GLY A 57 -30.44 -48.70 3.95
C GLY A 57 -31.71 -48.71 3.09
N GLN A 58 -31.61 -48.37 1.80
CA GLN A 58 -32.73 -48.50 0.85
C GLN A 58 -33.02 -49.96 0.51
N MET A 59 -31.98 -50.77 0.36
CA MET A 59 -32.08 -52.17 0.00
C MET A 59 -32.69 -53.02 1.13
N VAL A 60 -32.29 -52.77 2.39
CA VAL A 60 -32.90 -53.41 3.58
C VAL A 60 -34.40 -53.07 3.69
N LYS A 61 -34.78 -51.82 3.41
CA LYS A 61 -36.20 -51.43 3.34
C LYS A 61 -36.93 -52.10 2.17
N GLY A 62 -36.25 -52.27 1.03
CA GLY A 62 -36.76 -53.04 -0.11
C GLY A 62 -36.98 -54.51 0.24
N MET A 63 -36.07 -55.10 1.02
CA MET A 63 -36.14 -56.49 1.46
C MET A 63 -37.34 -56.73 2.39
N ASP A 64 -37.57 -55.85 3.36
CA ASP A 64 -38.73 -55.91 4.25
C ASP A 64 -40.06 -55.86 3.46
N LYS A 65 -40.12 -55.01 2.43
CA LYS A 65 -41.29 -54.88 1.55
C LYS A 65 -41.49 -56.08 0.62
N VAL A 66 -40.41 -56.68 0.12
CA VAL A 66 -40.48 -57.86 -0.77
C VAL A 66 -40.79 -59.13 0.02
N LEU A 67 -40.25 -59.27 1.24
CA LEU A 67 -40.54 -60.39 2.14
C LEU A 67 -42.04 -60.46 2.51
N GLN A 68 -42.70 -59.31 2.66
CA GLN A 68 -44.16 -59.25 2.87
C GLN A 68 -44.98 -59.79 1.69
N SER A 69 -44.43 -59.73 0.47
CA SER A 69 -45.14 -60.21 -0.73
C SER A 69 -45.03 -61.73 -0.94
N MET A 70 -44.15 -62.41 -0.19
CA MET A 70 -43.82 -63.84 -0.29
C MET A 70 -43.56 -64.36 -1.72
N ASP A 71 -43.22 -63.46 -2.66
CA ASP A 71 -42.99 -63.77 -4.08
C ASP A 71 -41.52 -64.21 -4.30
N PRO A 72 -41.26 -65.50 -4.60
CA PRO A 72 -39.90 -66.02 -4.69
C PRO A 72 -39.08 -65.36 -5.80
N ALA A 73 -39.71 -64.97 -6.91
CA ALA A 73 -39.01 -64.39 -8.06
C ALA A 73 -38.51 -62.97 -7.75
N LYS A 74 -39.26 -62.20 -6.96
CA LYS A 74 -38.86 -60.86 -6.52
C LYS A 74 -37.80 -60.91 -5.43
N ILE A 75 -37.88 -61.89 -4.52
CA ILE A 75 -36.84 -62.12 -3.51
C ILE A 75 -35.52 -62.46 -4.20
N SER A 76 -35.53 -63.36 -5.19
CA SER A 76 -34.33 -63.72 -5.96
C SER A 76 -33.68 -62.51 -6.63
N ARG A 77 -34.46 -61.69 -7.37
CA ARG A 77 -33.91 -60.50 -8.05
C ARG A 77 -33.34 -59.46 -7.08
N LEU A 78 -33.97 -59.31 -5.91
CA LEU A 78 -33.45 -58.40 -4.88
C LEU A 78 -32.15 -58.94 -4.27
N MET A 79 -32.04 -60.26 -4.06
CA MET A 79 -30.82 -60.92 -3.59
C MET A 79 -29.69 -60.81 -4.61
N ASP A 80 -29.97 -61.00 -5.92
CA ASP A 80 -28.97 -60.81 -6.97
C ASP A 80 -28.45 -59.36 -6.99
N THR A 81 -29.35 -58.38 -6.79
CA THR A 81 -28.98 -56.97 -6.71
C THR A 81 -28.16 -56.68 -5.44
N PHE A 82 -28.51 -57.33 -4.32
CA PHE A 82 -27.79 -57.22 -3.04
C PHE A 82 -26.38 -57.79 -3.15
N GLU A 83 -26.24 -58.95 -3.76
CA GLU A 83 -24.95 -59.61 -4.01
C GLU A 83 -24.06 -58.73 -4.90
N GLN A 84 -24.61 -58.17 -5.99
CA GLN A 84 -23.87 -57.28 -6.88
C GLN A 84 -23.41 -55.97 -6.20
N GLN A 85 -24.22 -55.40 -5.30
CA GLN A 85 -23.82 -54.22 -4.52
C GLN A 85 -22.75 -54.54 -3.47
N PHE A 86 -22.80 -55.72 -2.86
CA PHE A 86 -21.79 -56.19 -1.91
C PHE A 86 -20.45 -56.48 -2.59
N GLU A 87 -20.44 -57.17 -3.74
CA GLU A 87 -19.21 -57.43 -4.50
C GLU A 87 -18.54 -56.12 -4.95
N THR A 88 -19.32 -55.14 -5.41
CA THR A 88 -18.78 -53.82 -5.80
C THR A 88 -18.17 -53.10 -4.59
N MET A 89 -18.73 -53.26 -3.39
CA MET A 89 -18.20 -52.67 -2.16
C MET A 89 -16.87 -53.30 -1.74
N ASP A 90 -16.74 -54.62 -1.80
CA ASP A 90 -15.51 -55.34 -1.43
C ASP A 90 -14.35 -54.98 -2.36
N VAL A 91 -14.59 -54.94 -3.67
CA VAL A 91 -13.58 -54.53 -4.66
C VAL A 91 -13.16 -53.06 -4.44
N THR A 92 -14.11 -52.18 -4.11
CA THR A 92 -13.81 -50.76 -3.86
C THR A 92 -13.09 -50.54 -2.53
N SER A 93 -13.42 -51.31 -1.49
CA SER A 93 -12.77 -51.27 -0.18
C SER A 93 -11.33 -51.77 -0.26
N ALA A 94 -11.09 -52.89 -0.94
CA ALA A 94 -9.75 -53.42 -1.16
C ALA A 94 -8.87 -52.46 -1.99
N TYR A 95 -9.43 -51.80 -3.01
CA TYR A 95 -8.71 -50.79 -3.79
C TYR A 95 -8.42 -49.51 -2.99
N MET A 96 -9.34 -49.08 -2.13
CA MET A 96 -9.14 -47.93 -1.23
C MET A 96 -8.12 -48.20 -0.13
N GLU A 97 -8.12 -49.39 0.47
CA GLU A 97 -7.16 -49.78 1.50
C GLU A 97 -5.74 -49.90 0.92
N GLY A 98 -5.61 -50.44 -0.29
CA GLY A 98 -4.35 -50.46 -1.04
C GLY A 98 -3.84 -49.07 -1.42
N ALA A 99 -4.72 -48.16 -1.87
CA ALA A 99 -4.35 -46.79 -2.23
C ALA A 99 -4.01 -45.91 -1.00
N ILE A 100 -4.68 -46.12 0.14
CA ILE A 100 -4.37 -45.43 1.41
C ILE A 100 -3.04 -45.94 1.99
N GLY A 101 -2.75 -47.24 1.88
CA GLY A 101 -1.46 -47.82 2.27
C GLY A 101 -0.28 -47.21 1.49
N GLN A 102 -0.44 -46.99 0.18
CA GLN A 102 0.56 -46.33 -0.66
C GLN A 102 0.69 -44.82 -0.42
N SER A 103 -0.38 -44.11 -0.05
CA SER A 103 -0.33 -42.66 0.19
C SER A 103 0.43 -42.27 1.47
N THR A 104 0.62 -43.20 2.41
CA THR A 104 1.49 -43.00 3.58
C THR A 104 2.98 -43.06 3.23
N ALA A 105 3.35 -43.57 2.06
CA ALA A 105 4.74 -43.66 1.60
C ALA A 105 5.33 -42.32 1.10
N VAL A 106 4.58 -41.21 1.19
CA VAL A 106 5.06 -39.85 0.87
C VAL A 106 5.70 -39.16 2.08
N THR A 107 5.70 -39.78 3.27
CA THR A 107 6.62 -39.39 4.35
C THR A 107 7.97 -40.04 4.08
N THR A 108 9.01 -39.22 3.90
CA THR A 108 10.41 -39.63 3.76
C THR A 108 10.74 -40.82 4.67
N PRO A 109 11.32 -41.93 4.16
CA PRO A 109 11.64 -43.09 4.99
C PRO A 109 12.55 -42.66 6.15
N GLU A 110 12.10 -42.85 7.40
CA GLU A 110 12.88 -42.46 8.58
C GLU A 110 14.25 -43.16 8.62
N ASP A 111 14.35 -44.36 8.05
CA ASP A 111 15.60 -45.12 7.95
C ASP A 111 16.64 -44.45 7.04
N GLU A 112 16.22 -43.77 5.97
CA GLU A 112 17.14 -43.03 5.09
C GLU A 112 17.64 -41.75 5.75
N VAL A 113 16.77 -41.07 6.52
CA VAL A 113 17.13 -39.86 7.26
C VAL A 113 18.07 -40.18 8.43
N ASN A 114 17.85 -41.30 9.12
CA ASN A 114 18.73 -41.76 10.20
C ASN A 114 20.09 -42.24 9.68
N ASN A 115 20.13 -42.92 8.53
CA ASN A 115 21.40 -43.31 7.89
C ASN A 115 22.20 -42.10 7.40
N LEU A 116 21.54 -41.08 6.85
CA LEU A 116 22.21 -39.85 6.42
C LEU A 116 22.71 -39.04 7.62
N MET A 117 21.95 -38.96 8.71
CA MET A 117 22.40 -38.31 9.95
C MET A 117 23.60 -39.03 10.58
N SER A 118 23.63 -40.36 10.54
CA SER A 118 24.79 -41.13 11.01
C SER A 118 26.02 -40.87 10.14
N GLN A 119 25.87 -40.86 8.81
CA GLN A 119 26.98 -40.56 7.90
C GLN A 119 27.54 -39.15 8.07
N VAL A 120 26.69 -38.14 8.27
CA VAL A 120 27.11 -36.74 8.48
C VAL A 120 27.73 -36.54 9.88
N ALA A 121 27.26 -37.28 10.89
CA ALA A 121 27.84 -37.27 12.23
C ALA A 121 29.25 -37.90 12.24
N ASP A 122 29.44 -38.99 11.51
CA ASP A 122 30.75 -39.67 11.34
C ASP A 122 31.73 -38.81 10.52
N GLU A 123 31.26 -38.13 9.48
CA GLU A 123 32.09 -37.25 8.63
C GLU A 123 32.52 -35.95 9.35
N HIS A 124 31.88 -35.61 10.47
CA HIS A 124 32.21 -34.42 11.29
C HIS A 124 32.68 -34.75 12.71
N GLY A 125 32.87 -36.04 13.04
CA GLY A 125 33.41 -36.48 14.34
C GLY A 125 32.53 -36.13 15.54
N LEU A 126 31.20 -36.08 15.35
CA LEU A 126 30.23 -35.73 16.40
C LEU A 126 29.62 -37.01 17.00
N ASP A 127 30.00 -37.33 18.23
CA ASP A 127 29.46 -38.48 18.97
C ASP A 127 28.05 -38.17 19.52
N ILE A 128 27.03 -38.81 18.95
CA ILE A 128 25.60 -38.58 19.25
C ILE A 128 25.12 -39.42 20.46
N GLN A 129 25.99 -40.16 21.17
CA GLN A 129 25.53 -41.08 22.23
C GLN A 129 25.51 -40.54 23.67
N GLY A 130 25.68 -39.23 23.90
CA GLY A 130 25.81 -38.74 25.28
C GLY A 130 25.28 -37.35 25.57
N ARG A 131 23.97 -37.09 25.42
CA ARG A 131 23.24 -36.05 26.20
C ARG A 131 21.73 -36.18 26.03
N GLY A 132 21.06 -36.52 27.13
CA GLY A 132 19.60 -36.62 27.20
C GLY A 132 18.89 -35.28 27.03
N LEU A 133 18.45 -34.99 25.79
CA LEU A 133 17.48 -33.94 25.48
C LEU A 133 16.24 -34.56 24.82
N MET A 134 15.63 -35.53 25.51
CA MET A 134 14.24 -35.94 25.26
C MET A 134 13.37 -35.53 26.44
N GLN A 135 13.26 -34.22 26.68
CA GLN A 135 12.13 -33.71 27.44
C GLN A 135 10.98 -33.52 26.46
N ARG A 136 10.04 -34.48 26.46
CA ARG A 136 8.74 -34.38 25.80
C ARG A 136 8.05 -33.10 26.28
N THR A 137 8.13 -32.03 25.51
CA THR A 137 7.19 -30.93 25.62
C THR A 137 5.89 -31.41 24.97
N PRO A 138 4.73 -31.39 25.65
CA PRO A 138 3.49 -31.72 25.01
C PRO A 138 3.26 -30.72 23.87
N LEU A 139 3.15 -31.23 22.65
CA LEU A 139 2.72 -30.46 21.50
C LEU A 139 1.29 -30.01 21.79
N VAL A 140 1.14 -28.78 22.31
CA VAL A 140 -0.12 -28.05 22.25
C VAL A 140 -0.43 -27.90 20.76
N SER A 141 -1.39 -28.70 20.29
CA SER A 141 -1.94 -28.60 18.95
C SER A 141 -2.72 -27.29 18.84
N SER A 142 -2.03 -26.17 18.59
CA SER A 142 -2.70 -24.95 18.19
C SER A 142 -3.31 -25.18 16.80
N HIS A 143 -4.63 -25.17 16.72
CA HIS A 143 -5.39 -25.11 15.48
C HIS A 143 -5.31 -23.70 14.86
N GLY A 144 -4.11 -23.13 14.77
CA GLY A 144 -3.88 -21.84 14.13
C GLY A 144 -3.52 -22.08 12.66
N ARG A 145 -4.23 -21.43 11.74
CA ARG A 145 -3.69 -21.20 10.39
C ARG A 145 -2.29 -20.60 10.57
N SER A 146 -1.27 -21.17 9.94
CA SER A 146 0.09 -20.63 9.97
C SER A 146 0.06 -19.20 9.41
N ALA A 147 -0.01 -18.20 10.29
CA ALA A 147 0.16 -16.81 9.92
C ALA A 147 1.58 -16.67 9.35
N SER A 148 1.70 -16.06 8.17
CA SER A 148 3.01 -15.70 7.64
C SER A 148 3.57 -14.60 8.55
N PRO A 149 4.85 -14.67 8.99
CA PRO A 149 5.44 -13.61 9.80
C PRO A 149 5.38 -12.30 9.03
N ILE A 150 4.85 -11.25 9.65
CA ILE A 150 4.88 -9.91 9.09
C ILE A 150 6.15 -9.24 9.63
N VAL A 151 7.05 -8.87 8.71
CA VAL A 151 8.28 -8.14 9.06
C VAL A 151 7.88 -6.70 9.35
N ARG A 152 8.01 -6.20 10.59
CA ARG A 152 7.59 -4.84 10.97
C ARG A 152 8.76 -4.03 11.52
N PHE A 153 8.62 -2.70 11.50
CA PHE A 153 9.63 -1.82 12.09
C PHE A 153 9.45 -1.70 13.60
N SER A 154 10.53 -1.84 14.37
CA SER A 154 10.55 -1.52 15.80
C SER A 154 11.72 -0.60 16.14
N SER A 155 11.41 0.47 16.87
CA SER A 155 12.40 1.36 17.46
C SER A 155 12.77 0.87 18.87
N PRO A 156 14.05 0.76 19.22
CA PRO A 156 14.48 0.27 20.54
C PRO A 156 14.05 1.17 21.72
N TYR A 157 13.61 2.41 21.45
CA TYR A 157 13.23 3.37 22.49
C TYR A 157 11.73 3.39 22.83
N VAL A 158 10.87 2.83 21.98
CA VAL A 158 9.41 2.86 22.18
C VAL A 158 8.92 1.47 22.57
N LYS A 159 8.83 1.21 23.88
CA LYS A 159 8.36 -0.08 24.42
C LYS A 159 6.87 -0.34 24.20
N ASN A 160 6.06 0.71 24.06
CA ASN A 160 4.61 0.64 23.89
C ASN A 160 4.17 1.49 22.69
N VAL A 161 4.29 0.97 21.47
CA VAL A 161 3.70 1.61 20.30
C VAL A 161 2.20 1.33 20.32
N VAL A 162 1.38 2.36 20.57
CA VAL A 162 -0.08 2.27 20.36
C VAL A 162 -0.30 2.13 18.86
N ARG A 163 -0.68 0.92 18.43
CA ARG A 163 -0.81 0.60 17.01
C ARG A 163 -2.10 1.19 16.44
N PRO A 164 -2.07 1.81 15.25
CA PRO A 164 -3.28 2.13 14.55
C PRO A 164 -3.96 0.84 14.10
N LYS A 165 -5.29 0.75 14.28
CA LYS A 165 -6.07 -0.43 13.88
C LYS A 165 -6.08 -0.52 12.35
N ALA A 166 -5.95 -1.73 11.80
CA ALA A 166 -6.13 -1.96 10.36
C ALA A 166 -7.61 -1.73 9.96
N VAL A 167 -7.94 -0.51 9.56
CA VAL A 167 -9.30 -0.06 9.24
C VAL A 167 -9.48 0.35 7.78
N LEU A 168 -8.39 0.49 7.02
CA LEU A 168 -8.46 0.92 5.63
C LEU A 168 -8.80 -0.26 4.71
N THR A 169 -9.95 -0.15 4.06
CA THR A 169 -10.43 -1.05 3.00
C THR A 169 -9.94 -0.54 1.64
N THR A 170 -10.17 -1.29 0.55
CA THR A 170 -9.81 -0.84 -0.80
C THR A 170 -10.41 0.52 -1.17
N LEU A 171 -11.66 0.78 -0.78
CA LEU A 171 -12.34 2.03 -1.12
C LEU A 171 -11.80 3.21 -0.31
N THR A 172 -11.54 3.02 0.98
CA THR A 172 -10.98 4.10 1.81
C THR A 172 -9.51 4.36 1.50
N LEU A 173 -8.74 3.31 1.16
CA LEU A 173 -7.38 3.46 0.63
C LEU A 173 -7.39 4.21 -0.70
N LEU A 174 -8.29 3.85 -1.64
CA LEU A 174 -8.48 4.59 -2.89
C LEU A 174 -8.79 6.07 -2.61
N GLY A 175 -9.72 6.36 -1.68
CA GLY A 175 -10.03 7.72 -1.28
C GLY A 175 -8.81 8.48 -0.78
N VAL A 176 -8.01 7.87 0.12
CA VAL A 176 -6.77 8.48 0.64
C VAL A 176 -5.78 8.76 -0.48
N ILE A 177 -5.53 7.79 -1.37
CA ILE A 177 -4.61 7.97 -2.50
C ILE A 177 -5.13 9.06 -3.45
N TYR A 178 -6.41 9.03 -3.78
CA TYR A 178 -7.02 10.02 -4.66
C TYR A 178 -6.93 11.43 -4.07
N THR A 179 -7.29 11.62 -2.80
CA THR A 179 -7.23 12.93 -2.14
C THR A 179 -5.79 13.41 -1.93
N ALA A 180 -4.83 12.51 -1.74
CA ALA A 180 -3.42 12.88 -1.56
C ALA A 180 -2.66 13.16 -2.87
N SER A 181 -3.12 12.63 -4.01
CA SER A 181 -2.35 12.67 -5.27
C SER A 181 -3.07 13.31 -6.45
N ILE A 182 -4.41 13.23 -6.51
CA ILE A 182 -5.20 13.70 -7.66
C ILE A 182 -6.04 14.91 -7.26
N SER A 183 -6.96 14.71 -6.31
CA SER A 183 -7.90 15.71 -5.79
C SER A 183 -8.47 16.68 -6.86
N GLY A 184 -8.95 16.14 -7.98
CA GLY A 184 -9.55 16.93 -9.06
C GLY A 184 -8.56 17.35 -10.16
N GLY A 185 -9.06 17.99 -11.21
CA GLY A 185 -8.24 18.50 -12.33
C GLY A 185 -7.65 19.90 -12.12
N TYR A 186 -7.57 20.38 -10.88
CA TYR A 186 -7.10 21.73 -10.55
C TYR A 186 -5.57 21.81 -10.73
N GLY A 187 -5.08 22.82 -11.45
CA GLY A 187 -3.65 22.96 -11.82
C GLY A 187 -3.28 22.26 -13.14
N LEU A 188 -4.24 21.55 -13.77
CA LEU A 188 -4.06 20.92 -15.07
C LEU A 188 -4.08 21.94 -16.22
N GLU A 189 -4.62 23.14 -15.99
CA GLU A 189 -4.71 24.21 -16.99
C GLU A 189 -3.36 24.58 -17.59
N GLU A 190 -2.32 24.55 -16.77
CA GLU A 190 -0.95 24.84 -17.17
C GLU A 190 -0.42 23.85 -18.21
N SER A 191 -0.87 22.59 -18.17
CA SER A 191 -0.53 21.62 -19.22
C SER A 191 -1.13 22.01 -20.57
N VAL A 192 -2.37 22.52 -20.57
CA VAL A 192 -3.05 22.96 -21.79
C VAL A 192 -2.42 24.25 -22.31
N ARG A 193 -2.01 25.17 -21.42
CA ARG A 193 -1.26 26.38 -21.78
C ARG A 193 0.06 26.05 -22.45
N ALA A 194 0.86 25.15 -21.86
CA ALA A 194 2.23 24.88 -22.28
C ALA A 194 2.35 23.90 -23.47
N GLY A 195 1.41 22.95 -23.62
CA GLY A 195 1.47 21.90 -24.66
C GLY A 195 0.24 21.77 -25.54
N GLY A 196 -0.85 22.47 -25.23
CA GLY A 196 -2.14 22.35 -25.92
C GLY A 196 -2.95 21.12 -25.48
N PRO A 197 -4.26 21.12 -25.78
CA PRO A 197 -5.18 20.10 -25.30
C PRO A 197 -4.89 18.70 -25.85
N LEU A 198 -4.47 18.57 -27.12
CA LEU A 198 -4.17 17.26 -27.71
C LEU A 198 -3.01 16.59 -27.00
N LEU A 199 -1.91 17.32 -26.82
CA LEU A 199 -0.70 16.80 -26.21
C LEU A 199 -0.93 16.47 -24.74
N SER A 200 -1.68 17.30 -24.00
CA SER A 200 -2.10 17.00 -22.63
C SER A 200 -2.86 15.68 -22.56
N ILE A 201 -3.90 15.48 -23.39
CA ILE A 201 -4.70 14.24 -23.37
C ILE A 201 -3.83 13.02 -23.72
N LEU A 202 -3.00 13.11 -24.75
CA LEU A 202 -2.15 11.99 -25.18
C LEU A 202 -1.18 11.56 -24.08
N LEU A 203 -0.52 12.51 -23.42
CA LEU A 203 0.43 12.19 -22.36
C LEU A 203 -0.23 11.83 -21.03
N LEU A 204 -1.41 12.38 -20.73
CA LEU A 204 -2.23 11.91 -19.62
C LEU A 204 -2.64 10.44 -19.79
N CYS A 205 -2.90 10.01 -21.03
CA CYS A 205 -3.16 8.61 -21.33
C CYS A 205 -1.88 7.75 -21.31
N PHE A 206 -0.74 8.28 -21.73
CA PHE A 206 0.49 7.51 -21.94
C PHE A 206 1.34 7.33 -20.67
N ILE A 207 1.51 8.40 -19.87
CA ILE A 207 2.37 8.40 -18.67
C ILE A 207 1.97 7.34 -17.64
N PRO A 208 0.67 7.06 -17.38
CA PRO A 208 0.29 5.97 -16.48
C PRO A 208 0.84 4.61 -16.90
N PHE A 209 0.99 4.31 -18.20
CA PHE A 209 1.51 3.01 -18.63
C PHE A 209 3.04 2.93 -18.58
N VAL A 210 3.73 4.04 -18.87
CA VAL A 210 5.20 4.10 -18.91
C VAL A 210 5.81 4.29 -17.52
N TRP A 211 5.12 5.03 -16.67
CA TRP A 211 5.66 5.50 -15.40
C TRP A 211 4.75 5.14 -14.22
N GLY A 212 3.46 5.50 -14.27
CA GLY A 212 2.54 5.31 -13.15
C GLY A 212 2.39 3.86 -12.69
N ILE A 213 1.92 2.97 -13.55
CA ILE A 213 1.67 1.54 -13.28
C ILE A 213 2.96 0.84 -12.82
N PRO A 214 4.09 0.92 -13.54
CA PRO A 214 5.31 0.25 -13.10
C PRO A 214 5.80 0.74 -11.73
N VAL A 215 5.75 2.05 -11.48
CA VAL A 215 6.10 2.64 -10.18
C VAL A 215 5.18 2.11 -9.09
N SER A 216 3.87 2.16 -9.32
CA SER A 216 2.87 1.72 -8.34
C SER A 216 3.01 0.23 -8.01
N LEU A 217 3.34 -0.62 -8.98
CA LEU A 217 3.62 -2.04 -8.74
C LEU A 217 4.89 -2.26 -7.92
N CYS A 218 5.97 -1.52 -8.24
CA CYS A 218 7.20 -1.56 -7.45
C CYS A 218 6.95 -1.13 -6.00
N VAL A 219 6.18 -0.05 -5.81
CA VAL A 219 5.82 0.41 -4.47
C VAL A 219 4.95 -0.61 -3.75
N ALA A 220 3.96 -1.21 -4.42
CA ALA A 220 3.13 -2.26 -3.82
C ALA A 220 3.98 -3.44 -3.31
N GLU A 221 4.97 -3.87 -4.10
CA GLU A 221 5.91 -4.94 -3.73
C GLU A 221 6.76 -4.53 -2.51
N LEU A 222 7.31 -3.32 -2.51
CA LEU A 222 8.16 -2.81 -1.42
C LEU A 222 7.36 -2.56 -0.14
N SER A 223 6.17 -1.98 -0.22
CA SER A 223 5.26 -1.75 0.90
C SER A 223 4.80 -3.06 1.54
N CYS A 224 4.58 -4.12 0.76
CA CYS A 224 4.24 -5.44 1.29
C CYS A 224 5.47 -6.18 1.85
N ALA A 225 6.65 -5.96 1.27
CA ALA A 225 7.89 -6.61 1.73
C ALA A 225 8.45 -5.97 3.00
N ILE A 226 8.28 -4.65 3.16
CA ILE A 226 8.74 -3.85 4.29
C ILE A 226 7.58 -2.92 4.73
N PRO A 227 6.58 -3.46 5.44
CA PRO A 227 5.46 -2.69 5.95
C PRO A 227 5.94 -1.83 7.14
N SER A 228 6.23 -0.57 6.84
CA SER A 228 6.63 0.43 7.81
C SER A 228 5.97 1.76 7.48
N ASN A 229 5.45 2.47 8.50
CA ASN A 229 4.95 3.84 8.34
C ASN A 229 6.05 4.86 7.99
N ALA A 230 7.34 4.52 8.16
CA ALA A 230 8.46 5.30 7.62
C ALA A 230 8.61 5.13 6.10
N GLY A 231 7.82 4.23 5.50
CA GLY A 231 7.59 4.09 4.08
C GLY A 231 8.89 4.02 3.28
N PRO A 232 9.05 4.86 2.25
CA PRO A 232 10.20 4.80 1.36
C PRO A 232 11.58 5.00 2.01
N ILE A 233 11.65 5.70 3.14
CA ILE A 233 12.92 5.91 3.87
C ILE A 233 13.41 4.58 4.42
N MET A 234 12.50 3.75 4.91
CA MET A 234 12.85 2.44 5.45
C MET A 234 13.35 1.47 4.38
N TRP A 235 12.76 1.53 3.18
CA TRP A 235 13.20 0.71 2.05
C TRP A 235 14.67 0.97 1.71
N VAL A 236 15.06 2.25 1.70
CA VAL A 236 16.45 2.64 1.47
C VAL A 236 17.34 2.25 2.65
N ASN A 237 16.90 2.49 3.88
CA ASN A 237 17.69 2.15 5.07
C ASN A 237 18.01 0.65 5.19
N CYS A 238 17.10 -0.20 4.71
CA CYS A 238 17.29 -1.65 4.75
C CYS A 238 18.23 -2.18 3.66
N ALA A 239 18.44 -1.43 2.58
CA ALA A 239 19.11 -1.92 1.38
C ALA A 239 20.40 -1.19 0.99
N PHE A 240 20.52 0.09 1.34
CA PHE A 240 21.64 0.94 0.95
C PHE A 240 22.47 1.39 2.16
N PRO A 241 23.71 1.86 1.94
CA PRO A 241 24.52 2.43 3.02
C PRO A 241 23.86 3.64 3.66
N SER A 242 24.17 3.89 4.93
CA SER A 242 23.50 4.92 5.73
C SER A 242 23.56 6.33 5.14
N TRP A 243 24.59 6.68 4.36
CA TRP A 243 24.64 7.99 3.70
C TRP A 243 23.53 8.17 2.64
N MET A 244 23.12 7.10 1.95
CA MET A 244 21.97 7.15 1.02
C MET A 244 20.65 7.25 1.77
N THR A 245 20.57 6.69 2.98
CA THR A 245 19.42 6.88 3.88
C THR A 245 19.27 8.36 4.23
N LEU A 246 20.34 9.03 4.69
CA LEU A 246 20.29 10.46 5.03
C LEU A 246 19.92 11.32 3.82
N MET A 247 20.49 11.00 2.65
CA MET A 247 20.15 11.67 1.40
C MET A 247 18.66 11.53 1.08
N THR A 248 18.10 10.33 1.21
CA THR A 248 16.68 10.07 0.98
C THR A 248 15.80 10.78 2.00
N VAL A 249 16.21 10.85 3.27
CA VAL A 249 15.54 11.64 4.31
C VAL A 249 15.48 13.12 3.89
N LEU A 250 16.62 13.69 3.51
CA LEU A 250 16.69 15.10 3.09
C LEU A 250 15.84 15.37 1.85
N TRP A 251 15.94 14.54 0.81
CA TRP A 251 15.11 14.66 -0.39
C TRP A 251 13.62 14.54 -0.08
N THR A 252 13.23 13.62 0.81
CA THR A 252 11.83 13.47 1.22
C THR A 252 11.35 14.70 1.99
N ALA A 253 12.17 15.26 2.89
CA ALA A 253 11.82 16.47 3.62
C ALA A 253 11.65 17.69 2.69
N PHE A 254 12.57 17.87 1.74
CA PHE A 254 12.47 18.93 0.73
C PHE A 254 11.26 18.72 -0.19
N LEU A 255 11.07 17.51 -0.69
CA LEU A 255 9.93 17.16 -1.54
C LEU A 255 8.61 17.49 -0.86
N ASN A 256 8.42 16.98 0.37
CA ASN A 256 7.21 17.26 1.15
C ASN A 256 6.98 18.77 1.35
N SER A 257 8.05 19.55 1.56
CA SER A 257 7.94 20.99 1.75
C SER A 257 7.54 21.73 0.47
N VAL A 258 8.11 21.32 -0.67
CA VAL A 258 7.83 21.92 -1.98
C VAL A 258 6.42 21.52 -2.44
N ASP A 259 6.07 20.24 -2.37
CA ASP A 259 4.74 19.75 -2.77
C ASP A 259 3.64 20.43 -1.96
N ASN A 260 3.76 20.48 -0.63
CA ASN A 260 2.79 21.17 0.23
C ASN A 260 2.58 22.64 -0.15
N SER A 261 3.60 23.31 -0.71
CA SER A 261 3.54 24.74 -1.03
C SER A 261 2.77 25.05 -2.32
N LEU A 262 2.51 24.03 -3.15
CA LEU A 262 1.70 24.13 -4.37
C LEU A 262 0.26 24.49 -4.05
N TYR A 263 -0.34 23.87 -3.05
CA TYR A 263 -1.79 23.93 -2.83
C TYR A 263 -2.30 25.27 -2.30
N PRO A 264 -1.60 25.96 -1.38
CA PRO A 264 -1.93 27.34 -1.04
C PRO A 264 -1.77 28.27 -2.24
N ALA A 265 -0.79 28.02 -3.12
CA ALA A 265 -0.60 28.80 -4.34
C ALA A 265 -1.81 28.63 -5.28
N VAL A 266 -2.18 27.39 -5.61
CA VAL A 266 -3.35 27.08 -6.45
C VAL A 266 -4.63 27.70 -5.85
N PHE A 267 -4.86 27.54 -4.55
CA PHE A 267 -6.05 28.12 -3.91
C PHE A 267 -6.09 29.66 -4.04
N ALA A 268 -4.96 30.32 -3.79
CA ALA A 268 -4.87 31.76 -3.88
C ALA A 268 -5.00 32.28 -5.32
N ASP A 269 -4.47 31.56 -6.31
CA ASP A 269 -4.56 31.94 -7.72
C ASP A 269 -5.98 31.77 -8.28
N TYR A 270 -6.72 30.78 -7.79
CA TYR A 270 -8.17 30.65 -8.04
C TYR A 270 -8.96 31.81 -7.44
N CYS A 271 -8.67 32.18 -6.18
CA CYS A 271 -9.26 33.35 -5.55
C CYS A 271 -8.90 34.65 -6.29
N ALA A 272 -7.65 34.78 -6.76
CA ALA A 272 -7.18 35.94 -7.51
C ALA A 272 -7.88 36.08 -8.85
N THR A 273 -8.16 34.97 -9.54
CA THR A 273 -8.89 34.98 -10.80
C THR A 273 -10.35 35.42 -10.63
N LEU A 274 -10.99 35.05 -9.51
CA LEU A 274 -12.40 35.37 -9.25
C LEU A 274 -12.61 36.76 -8.64
N PHE A 275 -11.77 37.16 -7.70
CA PHE A 275 -11.90 38.41 -6.94
C PHE A 275 -10.96 39.52 -7.40
N HIS A 276 -10.13 39.26 -8.43
CA HIS A 276 -9.11 40.19 -8.92
C HIS A 276 -8.15 40.66 -7.82
N LEU A 277 -7.64 39.71 -7.04
CA LEU A 277 -6.72 39.98 -5.93
C LEU A 277 -5.35 40.42 -6.44
N GLY A 278 -4.75 41.41 -5.77
CA GLY A 278 -3.35 41.77 -5.94
C GLY A 278 -2.41 40.82 -5.20
N TRP A 279 -1.11 41.13 -5.23
CA TRP A 279 -0.09 40.26 -4.65
C TRP A 279 -0.20 40.15 -3.12
N LEU A 280 -0.54 41.26 -2.45
CA LEU A 280 -0.69 41.31 -0.99
C LEU A 280 -1.93 40.51 -0.55
N GLU A 281 -3.06 40.69 -1.23
CA GLU A 281 -4.27 39.95 -0.88
C GLU A 281 -4.07 38.45 -1.15
N SER A 282 -3.44 38.08 -2.26
CA SER A 282 -3.09 36.69 -2.56
C SER A 282 -2.15 36.10 -1.48
N ALA A 283 -1.12 36.82 -1.07
CA ALA A 283 -0.23 36.40 0.02
C ALA A 283 -0.98 36.19 1.35
N LEU A 284 -1.90 37.10 1.70
CA LEU A 284 -2.73 36.96 2.91
C LEU A 284 -3.66 35.74 2.82
N VAL A 285 -4.26 35.49 1.66
CA VAL A 285 -5.10 34.30 1.43
C VAL A 285 -4.30 33.02 1.66
N LYS A 286 -3.08 32.92 1.13
CA LYS A 286 -2.18 31.77 1.36
C LYS A 286 -1.91 31.55 2.85
N VAL A 287 -1.55 32.60 3.58
CA VAL A 287 -1.24 32.54 5.02
C VAL A 287 -2.47 32.12 5.83
N ILE A 288 -3.63 32.73 5.58
CA ILE A 288 -4.88 32.42 6.29
C ILE A 288 -5.29 30.97 6.02
N PHE A 289 -5.25 30.54 4.77
CA PHE A 289 -5.56 29.17 4.36
C PHE A 289 -4.67 28.14 5.06
N LEU A 290 -3.35 28.37 5.08
CA LEU A 290 -2.40 27.50 5.77
C LEU A 290 -2.61 27.47 7.28
N CYS A 291 -2.88 28.61 7.91
CA CYS A 291 -3.17 28.69 9.34
C CYS A 291 -4.41 27.87 9.71
N ILE A 292 -5.48 27.93 8.91
CA ILE A 292 -6.69 27.11 9.11
C ILE A 292 -6.33 25.62 9.03
N CYS A 293 -5.60 25.21 7.99
CA CYS A 293 -5.17 23.81 7.83
C CYS A 293 -4.29 23.33 9.00
N ALA A 294 -3.39 24.18 9.48
CA ALA A 294 -2.52 23.88 10.61
C ALA A 294 -3.31 23.71 11.92
N VAL A 295 -4.29 24.57 12.20
CA VAL A 295 -5.16 24.45 13.38
C VAL A 295 -5.97 23.15 13.33
N ILE A 296 -6.55 22.82 12.17
CA ILE A 296 -7.28 21.55 11.97
C ILE A 296 -6.37 20.36 12.26
N ASN A 297 -5.13 20.40 11.78
CA ASN A 297 -4.15 19.33 12.00
C ASN A 297 -3.65 19.23 13.45
N VAL A 298 -3.53 20.35 14.17
CA VAL A 298 -3.15 20.35 15.58
C VAL A 298 -4.26 19.74 16.44
N VAL A 299 -5.52 20.11 16.19
CA VAL A 299 -6.70 19.57 16.92
C VAL A 299 -6.85 18.06 16.70
N GLY A 300 -6.39 17.55 15.55
CA GLY A 300 -6.33 16.14 15.24
C GLY A 300 -7.63 15.63 14.63
N VAL A 301 -7.62 15.45 13.31
CA VAL A 301 -8.73 14.81 12.59
C VAL A 301 -8.38 13.34 12.38
N ALA A 302 -8.83 12.48 13.30
CA ALA A 302 -8.70 11.02 13.21
C ALA A 302 -9.68 10.38 12.19
N LEU A 303 -10.01 11.07 11.10
CA LEU A 303 -11.03 10.64 10.13
C LEU A 303 -10.60 10.82 8.67
N VAL A 304 -9.30 10.75 8.38
CA VAL A 304 -8.77 10.99 7.02
C VAL A 304 -9.33 9.99 6.01
N GLY A 305 -9.45 8.71 6.36
CA GLY A 305 -9.90 7.68 5.41
C GLY A 305 -11.35 7.84 4.91
N VAL A 306 -12.32 7.99 5.81
CA VAL A 306 -13.74 8.11 5.45
C VAL A 306 -14.05 9.46 4.80
N LEU A 307 -13.44 10.55 5.30
CA LEU A 307 -13.61 11.87 4.71
C LEU A 307 -12.99 11.96 3.31
N SER A 308 -11.87 11.28 3.05
CA SER A 308 -11.21 11.29 1.74
C SER A 308 -12.10 10.68 0.64
N VAL A 309 -12.91 9.67 0.96
CA VAL A 309 -13.90 9.13 0.00
C VAL A 309 -14.95 10.19 -0.34
N GLY A 310 -15.43 10.95 0.65
CA GLY A 310 -16.37 12.06 0.42
C GLY A 310 -15.75 13.17 -0.44
N ILE A 311 -14.51 13.57 -0.13
CA ILE A 311 -13.75 14.58 -0.89
C ILE A 311 -13.53 14.10 -2.33
N MET A 312 -13.20 12.82 -2.54
CA MET A 312 -13.06 12.24 -3.89
C MET A 312 -14.32 12.46 -4.73
N PHE A 313 -15.51 12.12 -4.22
CA PHE A 313 -16.75 12.34 -4.98
C PHE A 313 -17.06 13.82 -5.22
N ILE A 314 -16.89 14.67 -4.20
CA ILE A 314 -17.15 16.12 -4.30
C ILE A 314 -16.24 16.78 -5.33
N THR A 315 -15.00 16.31 -5.49
CA THR A 315 -14.01 16.92 -6.40
C THR A 315 -14.11 16.41 -7.83
N ILE A 316 -14.60 15.18 -8.05
CA ILE A 316 -14.89 14.65 -9.40
C ILE A 316 -16.14 15.31 -9.98
N LEU A 317 -17.15 15.56 -9.15
CA LEU A 317 -18.48 15.99 -9.58
C LEU A 317 -18.48 17.24 -10.48
N PRO A 318 -17.79 18.36 -10.18
CA PRO A 318 -17.82 19.56 -11.02
C PRO A 318 -17.32 19.29 -12.44
N PHE A 319 -16.20 18.59 -12.59
CA PHE A 319 -15.61 18.30 -13.90
C PHE A 319 -16.47 17.34 -14.72
N PHE A 320 -17.06 16.35 -14.06
CA PHE A 320 -18.00 15.43 -14.70
C PHE A 320 -19.25 16.17 -15.20
N VAL A 321 -19.81 17.08 -14.39
CA VAL A 321 -20.99 17.87 -14.77
C VAL A 321 -20.69 18.81 -15.94
N ILE A 322 -19.56 19.52 -15.95
CA ILE A 322 -19.17 20.38 -17.10
C ILE A 322 -19.11 19.55 -18.38
N PHE A 323 -18.50 18.37 -18.33
CA PHE A 323 -18.40 17.51 -19.49
C PHE A 323 -19.79 17.10 -19.99
N LEU A 324 -20.68 16.66 -19.11
CA LEU A 324 -22.05 16.30 -19.48
C LEU A 324 -22.84 17.48 -20.07
N LEU A 325 -22.66 18.70 -19.56
CA LEU A 325 -23.30 19.92 -20.09
C LEU A 325 -22.73 20.33 -21.46
N GLN A 326 -21.47 20.01 -21.74
CA GLN A 326 -20.86 20.28 -23.04
C GLN A 326 -21.29 19.27 -24.11
N LEU A 327 -21.56 18.00 -23.76
CA LEU A 327 -21.89 16.94 -24.74
C LEU A 327 -23.02 17.31 -25.73
N PRO A 328 -24.16 17.93 -25.32
CA PRO A 328 -25.21 18.35 -26.24
C PRO A 328 -24.78 19.40 -27.27
N HIS A 329 -23.77 20.21 -26.95
CA HIS A 329 -23.22 21.24 -27.84
C HIS A 329 -22.15 20.67 -28.79
N GLY A 330 -21.76 19.40 -28.62
CA GLY A 330 -20.73 18.73 -29.40
C GLY A 330 -19.30 19.05 -28.92
N LEU A 331 -18.35 18.29 -29.46
CA LEU A 331 -16.92 18.44 -29.21
C LEU A 331 -16.25 19.10 -30.42
N ASN A 332 -15.49 20.17 -30.17
CA ASN A 332 -14.79 20.89 -31.23
C ASN A 332 -13.44 20.23 -31.50
N TRP A 333 -13.44 19.23 -32.39
CA TRP A 333 -12.23 18.48 -32.74
C TRP A 333 -11.08 19.36 -33.20
N LYS A 334 -11.34 20.47 -33.91
CA LYS A 334 -10.27 21.38 -34.37
C LYS A 334 -9.51 22.02 -33.20
N ARG A 335 -10.22 22.44 -32.15
CA ARG A 335 -9.60 22.99 -30.93
C ARG A 335 -9.00 21.89 -30.06
N ILE A 336 -9.62 20.71 -29.98
CA ILE A 336 -9.08 19.57 -29.23
C ILE A 336 -7.75 19.08 -29.85
N THR A 337 -7.64 19.05 -31.19
CA THR A 337 -6.43 18.60 -31.88
C THR A 337 -5.35 19.66 -31.99
N TYR A 338 -5.55 20.84 -31.39
CA TYR A 338 -4.58 21.93 -31.45
C TYR A 338 -3.31 21.56 -30.67
N ILE A 339 -2.16 21.80 -31.30
CA ILE A 339 -0.83 21.73 -30.70
C ILE A 339 -0.13 23.07 -30.99
N PRO A 340 0.44 23.76 -29.99
CA PRO A 340 1.21 24.98 -30.20
C PRO A 340 2.47 24.74 -31.06
N ASP A 341 2.86 25.73 -31.87
CA ASP A 341 4.08 25.66 -32.70
C ASP A 341 5.37 25.53 -31.87
N ARG A 342 5.37 26.09 -30.65
CA ARG A 342 6.46 25.97 -29.68
C ARG A 342 5.91 25.43 -28.37
N ILE A 343 6.28 24.20 -28.05
CA ILE A 343 5.90 23.53 -26.80
C ILE A 343 6.92 23.89 -25.73
N ASP A 344 6.44 24.40 -24.60
CA ASP A 344 7.28 24.60 -23.41
C ASP A 344 7.38 23.27 -22.64
N TRP A 345 8.30 22.41 -23.08
CA TRP A 345 8.51 21.09 -22.46
C TRP A 345 8.88 21.15 -20.98
N ALA A 346 9.52 22.26 -20.55
CA ALA A 346 9.96 22.42 -19.17
C ALA A 346 8.84 22.82 -18.22
N ALA A 347 7.79 23.47 -18.72
CA ALA A 347 6.55 23.69 -17.97
C ALA A 347 5.59 22.50 -18.09
N PHE A 348 5.46 21.98 -19.32
CA PHE A 348 4.45 21.00 -19.69
C PHE A 348 4.69 19.63 -19.06
N LEU A 349 5.87 19.03 -19.28
CA LEU A 349 6.13 17.64 -18.86
C LEU A 349 6.07 17.46 -17.33
N PRO A 350 6.60 18.39 -16.50
CA PRO A 350 6.47 18.32 -15.04
C PRO A 350 5.03 18.38 -14.57
N VAL A 351 4.20 19.25 -15.14
CA VAL A 351 2.78 19.35 -14.75
C VAL A 351 2.04 18.05 -15.06
N VAL A 352 2.24 17.46 -16.24
CA VAL A 352 1.56 16.19 -16.57
C VAL A 352 2.09 15.03 -15.72
N ALA A 353 3.39 14.98 -15.43
CA ALA A 353 3.96 13.96 -14.54
C ALA A 353 3.50 14.13 -13.08
N TRP A 354 3.39 15.37 -12.60
CA TRP A 354 2.90 15.69 -11.26
C TRP A 354 1.48 15.15 -11.01
N ASN A 355 0.61 15.20 -12.01
CA ASN A 355 -0.75 14.63 -11.95
C ASN A 355 -0.79 13.09 -11.80
N PHE A 356 0.34 12.39 -11.93
CA PHE A 356 0.47 10.96 -11.62
C PHE A 356 1.54 10.66 -10.56
N SER A 357 1.91 11.67 -9.77
CA SER A 357 2.87 11.55 -8.67
C SER A 357 2.14 11.33 -7.33
N GLY A 358 2.87 10.85 -6.33
CA GLY A 358 2.35 10.72 -4.96
C GLY A 358 1.70 9.38 -4.62
N PHE A 359 1.60 8.43 -5.58
CA PHE A 359 1.06 7.08 -5.30
C PHE A 359 1.86 6.31 -4.26
N ASP A 360 3.12 6.66 -4.08
CA ASP A 360 4.01 6.06 -3.09
C ASP A 360 3.70 6.51 -1.65
N SER A 361 2.96 7.60 -1.48
CA SER A 361 2.46 8.05 -0.18
C SER A 361 1.51 7.02 0.46
N ALA A 362 0.86 6.18 -0.35
CA ALA A 362 0.06 5.05 0.10
C ALA A 362 0.88 4.06 0.95
N GLY A 363 2.20 3.97 0.71
CA GLY A 363 3.10 3.15 1.51
C GLY A 363 3.21 3.61 2.97
N ASN A 364 2.94 4.89 3.26
CA ASN A 364 3.03 5.46 4.61
C ASN A 364 1.85 5.06 5.50
N VAL A 365 0.76 4.55 4.91
CA VAL A 365 -0.44 4.10 5.63
C VAL A 365 -0.64 2.59 5.53
N ILE A 366 0.35 1.85 5.04
CA ILE A 366 0.24 0.41 4.77
C ILE A 366 -0.09 -0.40 6.03
N GLU A 367 0.37 0.05 7.21
CA GLU A 367 0.08 -0.61 8.48
C GLU A 367 -1.40 -0.52 8.88
N GLU A 368 -2.13 0.46 8.33
CA GLU A 368 -3.56 0.65 8.58
C GLU A 368 -4.45 -0.08 7.55
N VAL A 369 -3.85 -0.74 6.56
CA VAL A 369 -4.56 -1.40 5.45
C VAL A 369 -4.93 -2.85 5.80
N GLN A 370 -6.20 -3.19 5.62
CA GLN A 370 -6.68 -4.55 5.73
C GLN A 370 -6.25 -5.37 4.50
N ASN A 371 -5.60 -6.52 4.73
CA ASN A 371 -5.08 -7.40 3.67
C ASN A 371 -4.25 -6.62 2.61
N PRO A 372 -3.04 -6.13 2.98
CA PRO A 372 -2.29 -5.15 2.19
C PRO A 372 -2.10 -5.51 0.71
N ASN A 373 -1.70 -6.74 0.41
CA ASN A 373 -1.34 -7.16 -0.96
C ASN A 373 -2.49 -7.01 -1.98
N PRO A 374 -3.64 -7.69 -1.86
CA PRO A 374 -4.74 -7.54 -2.82
C PRO A 374 -5.41 -6.16 -2.74
N THR A 375 -5.47 -5.54 -1.56
CA THR A 375 -6.12 -4.25 -1.36
C THR A 375 -5.38 -3.13 -2.07
N PHE A 376 -4.05 -3.12 -1.99
CA PHE A 376 -3.22 -2.08 -2.59
C PHE A 376 -3.26 -2.15 -4.12
N ILE A 377 -3.08 -3.34 -4.70
CA ILE A 377 -3.13 -3.52 -6.16
C ILE A 377 -4.49 -3.12 -6.73
N ARG A 378 -5.59 -3.53 -6.09
CA ARG A 378 -6.95 -3.16 -6.51
C ARG A 378 -7.18 -1.64 -6.44
N ALA A 379 -6.73 -0.99 -5.36
CA ALA A 379 -6.85 0.46 -5.20
C ALA A 379 -6.10 1.21 -6.31
N LEU A 380 -4.89 0.78 -6.67
CA LEU A 380 -4.09 1.41 -7.72
C LEU A 380 -4.73 1.31 -9.11
N ILE A 381 -5.26 0.14 -9.47
CA ILE A 381 -5.93 -0.05 -10.78
C ILE A 381 -7.15 0.87 -10.89
N ILE A 382 -7.96 0.93 -9.84
CA ILE A 382 -9.15 1.80 -9.80
C ILE A 382 -8.72 3.26 -9.83
N MET A 383 -7.65 3.63 -9.13
CA MET A 383 -7.12 4.98 -9.09
C MET A 383 -6.77 5.50 -10.49
N ILE A 384 -6.11 4.71 -11.34
CA ILE A 384 -5.76 5.14 -12.71
C ILE A 384 -7.03 5.44 -13.52
N ALA A 385 -8.04 4.57 -13.44
CA ALA A 385 -9.30 4.80 -14.13
C ALA A 385 -10.00 6.08 -13.65
N VAL A 386 -10.00 6.30 -12.33
CA VAL A 386 -10.56 7.52 -11.72
C VAL A 386 -9.74 8.75 -12.12
N ALA A 387 -8.41 8.68 -12.17
CA ALA A 387 -7.54 9.78 -12.59
C ALA A 387 -7.84 10.21 -14.02
N LEU A 388 -7.92 9.26 -14.96
CA LEU A 388 -8.26 9.56 -16.37
C LEU A 388 -9.67 10.16 -16.49
N ALA A 389 -10.62 9.67 -15.70
CA ALA A 389 -11.97 10.22 -15.63
C ALA A 389 -12.02 11.63 -15.00
N THR A 390 -11.06 11.98 -14.15
CA THR A 390 -10.94 13.32 -13.57
C THR A 390 -10.27 14.30 -14.54
N TYR A 391 -9.24 13.88 -15.28
CA TYR A 391 -8.39 14.78 -16.07
C TYR A 391 -8.85 15.01 -17.52
N ILE A 392 -9.34 13.97 -18.21
CA ILE A 392 -9.66 14.07 -19.65
C ILE A 392 -10.96 14.87 -19.89
N PRO A 393 -12.08 14.58 -19.20
CA PRO A 393 -13.34 15.28 -19.44
C PRO A 393 -13.28 16.81 -19.36
N PRO A 394 -12.61 17.44 -18.37
CA PRO A 394 -12.53 18.90 -18.32
C PRO A 394 -11.72 19.50 -19.46
N ILE A 395 -10.66 18.84 -19.94
CA ILE A 395 -9.90 19.31 -21.12
C ILE A 395 -10.79 19.26 -22.36
N LEU A 396 -11.50 18.15 -22.59
CA LEU A 396 -12.41 18.02 -23.73
C LEU A 396 -13.50 19.09 -23.71
N ALA A 397 -14.08 19.35 -22.53
CA ALA A 397 -15.13 20.33 -22.37
C ALA A 397 -14.61 21.76 -22.54
N GLY A 398 -13.51 22.11 -21.87
CA GLY A 398 -12.90 23.43 -21.92
C GLY A 398 -12.36 23.80 -23.30
N ALA A 399 -11.76 22.85 -24.02
CA ALA A 399 -11.32 23.09 -25.40
C ALA A 399 -12.49 23.26 -26.38
N SER A 400 -13.66 22.67 -26.08
CA SER A 400 -14.84 22.67 -26.95
C SER A 400 -15.85 23.79 -26.65
N ALA A 401 -15.73 24.48 -25.52
CA ALA A 401 -16.66 25.52 -25.11
C ALA A 401 -16.75 26.64 -26.15
N GLU A 402 -17.93 26.81 -26.76
CA GLU A 402 -18.14 27.74 -27.89
C GLU A 402 -17.83 29.19 -27.51
N LYS A 403 -18.22 29.61 -26.31
CA LYS A 403 -17.94 30.96 -25.79
C LYS A 403 -16.45 31.24 -25.60
N LEU A 404 -15.61 30.21 -25.52
CA LEU A 404 -14.15 30.32 -25.41
C LEU A 404 -13.44 30.09 -26.74
N SER A 405 -14.19 29.93 -27.85
CA SER A 405 -13.62 29.66 -29.18
C SER A 405 -12.65 30.74 -29.69
N HIS A 406 -12.76 31.97 -29.20
CA HIS A 406 -11.88 33.09 -29.52
C HIS A 406 -10.66 33.22 -28.59
N VAL A 407 -10.66 32.51 -27.46
CA VAL A 407 -9.61 32.60 -26.45
C VAL A 407 -8.46 31.66 -26.83
N SER A 408 -7.24 32.20 -26.90
CA SER A 408 -6.02 31.41 -27.12
C SER A 408 -5.73 30.53 -25.90
N PHE A 409 -5.14 29.36 -26.12
CA PHE A 409 -4.70 28.48 -25.04
C PHE A 409 -3.56 29.09 -24.20
N ASP A 410 -2.85 30.10 -24.71
CA ASP A 410 -1.81 30.82 -23.96
C ASP A 410 -2.34 31.58 -22.73
N GLN A 411 -3.65 31.88 -22.72
CA GLN A 411 -4.33 32.56 -21.61
C GLN A 411 -4.87 31.59 -20.55
N TRP A 412 -4.71 30.29 -20.76
CA TRP A 412 -5.03 29.29 -19.74
C TRP A 412 -4.00 29.42 -18.61
N GLY A 413 -4.42 29.15 -17.40
CA GLY A 413 -3.60 29.25 -16.20
C GLY A 413 -4.45 28.91 -14.99
N ASP A 414 -3.87 29.01 -13.80
CA ASP A 414 -4.55 28.64 -12.57
C ASP A 414 -5.84 29.47 -12.39
N GLY A 415 -6.95 28.77 -12.17
CA GLY A 415 -8.29 29.37 -12.03
C GLY A 415 -9.09 29.43 -13.32
N PHE A 416 -8.48 29.07 -14.47
CA PHE A 416 -9.18 29.14 -15.76
C PHE A 416 -10.34 28.15 -15.85
N TRP A 417 -10.35 27.07 -15.07
CA TRP A 417 -11.52 26.18 -14.99
C TRP A 417 -12.81 26.91 -14.56
N VAL A 418 -12.72 27.97 -13.76
CA VAL A 418 -13.89 28.77 -13.37
C VAL A 418 -14.52 29.45 -14.61
N LYS A 419 -13.67 29.98 -15.52
CA LYS A 419 -14.12 30.57 -16.80
C LYS A 419 -14.70 29.52 -17.74
N VAL A 420 -14.13 28.31 -17.75
CA VAL A 420 -14.69 27.17 -18.50
C VAL A 420 -16.08 26.80 -17.97
N GLY A 421 -16.25 26.75 -16.64
CA GLY A 421 -17.55 26.53 -16.02
C GLY A 421 -18.58 27.57 -16.42
N GLU A 422 -18.22 28.85 -16.38
CA GLU A 422 -19.08 29.94 -16.81
C GLU A 422 -19.46 29.83 -18.29
N ALA A 423 -18.50 29.46 -19.13
CA ALA A 423 -18.71 29.32 -20.57
C ALA A 423 -19.72 28.22 -20.90
N VAL A 424 -19.60 27.05 -20.25
CA VAL A 424 -20.42 25.85 -20.51
C VAL A 424 -21.77 25.88 -19.79
N GLY A 425 -21.77 26.20 -18.49
CA GLY A 425 -22.94 26.07 -17.62
C GLY A 425 -23.39 27.37 -16.95
N GLY A 426 -22.79 28.51 -17.30
CA GLY A 426 -23.10 29.81 -16.69
C GLY A 426 -22.57 29.95 -15.26
N THR A 427 -23.01 31.02 -14.58
CA THR A 427 -22.59 31.37 -13.21
C THR A 427 -22.74 30.23 -12.18
N PRO A 428 -23.81 29.40 -12.19
CA PRO A 428 -23.93 28.28 -11.25
C PRO A 428 -22.82 27.24 -11.38
N MET A 429 -22.39 26.97 -12.61
CA MET A 429 -21.31 26.02 -12.87
C MET A 429 -19.95 26.61 -12.47
N ALA A 430 -19.71 27.89 -12.74
CA ALA A 430 -18.53 28.60 -12.26
C ALA A 430 -18.40 28.54 -10.73
N ALA A 431 -19.50 28.81 -10.01
CA ALA A 431 -19.54 28.71 -8.55
C ALA A 431 -19.28 27.28 -8.06
N THR A 432 -19.82 26.27 -8.75
CA THR A 432 -19.64 24.86 -8.39
C THR A 432 -18.19 24.41 -8.55
N ILE A 433 -17.49 24.84 -9.61
CA ILE A 433 -16.05 24.58 -9.79
C ILE A 433 -15.24 25.25 -8.69
N MET A 434 -15.58 26.49 -8.33
CA MET A 434 -14.89 27.24 -7.29
C MET A 434 -15.04 26.58 -5.91
N VAL A 435 -16.27 26.21 -5.55
CA VAL A 435 -16.55 25.52 -4.28
C VAL A 435 -15.88 24.15 -4.26
N GLY A 436 -15.99 23.38 -5.35
CA GLY A 436 -15.30 22.10 -5.50
C GLY A 436 -13.79 22.22 -5.35
N GLY A 437 -13.20 23.28 -5.93
CA GLY A 437 -11.76 23.54 -5.87
C GLY A 437 -11.30 23.93 -4.48
N THR A 438 -12.09 24.76 -3.80
CA THR A 438 -11.83 25.16 -2.41
C THR A 438 -11.88 23.97 -1.45
N ILE A 439 -12.90 23.13 -1.57
CA ILE A 439 -13.03 21.91 -0.76
C ILE A 439 -11.89 20.94 -1.09
N SER A 440 -11.54 20.84 -2.38
CA SER A 440 -10.43 20.01 -2.84
C SER A 440 -9.11 20.42 -2.21
N THR A 441 -8.70 21.67 -2.40
CA THR A 441 -7.41 22.18 -1.93
C THR A 441 -7.35 22.14 -0.41
N LEU A 442 -8.45 22.45 0.29
CA LEU A 442 -8.53 22.34 1.75
C LEU A 442 -8.37 20.89 2.21
N GLY A 443 -9.07 19.95 1.57
CA GLY A 443 -9.02 18.53 1.87
C GLY A 443 -7.64 17.93 1.64
N LEU A 444 -7.04 18.25 0.50
CA LEU A 444 -5.70 17.82 0.12
C LEU A 444 -4.65 18.43 1.05
N MET A 445 -4.64 19.76 1.24
CA MET A 445 -3.66 20.44 2.11
C MET A 445 -3.76 19.93 3.55
N THR A 446 -4.97 19.73 4.08
CA THR A 446 -5.16 19.18 5.43
C THR A 446 -4.58 17.76 5.52
N THR A 447 -4.82 16.93 4.51
CA THR A 447 -4.34 15.54 4.46
C THR A 447 -2.81 15.46 4.31
N LEU A 448 -2.24 16.27 3.42
CA LEU A 448 -0.80 16.32 3.22
C LEU A 448 -0.08 16.90 4.44
N LEU A 449 -0.58 17.96 5.06
CA LEU A 449 0.01 18.49 6.28
C LEU A 449 -0.01 17.45 7.41
N ALA A 450 -1.07 16.65 7.53
CA ALA A 450 -1.14 15.52 8.46
C ALA A 450 -0.07 14.45 8.18
N THR A 451 0.04 14.00 6.93
CA THR A 451 0.93 12.90 6.55
C THR A 451 2.40 13.32 6.55
N THR A 452 2.71 14.47 5.96
CA THR A 452 4.09 15.00 5.89
C THR A 452 4.61 15.44 7.26
N SER A 453 3.77 15.94 8.17
CA SER A 453 4.21 16.24 9.55
C SER A 453 4.48 14.98 10.37
N ARG A 454 3.71 13.90 10.16
CA ARG A 454 4.04 12.58 10.74
C ARG A 454 5.33 12.01 10.14
N SER A 455 5.51 12.15 8.84
CA SER A 455 6.78 11.78 8.17
C SER A 455 7.96 12.54 8.79
N LEU A 456 7.83 13.86 8.99
CA LEU A 456 8.86 14.69 9.62
C LEU A 456 9.13 14.33 11.09
N ALA A 457 8.09 14.04 11.88
CA ALA A 457 8.24 13.54 13.24
C ALA A 457 8.94 12.16 13.26
N GLY A 458 8.63 11.28 12.30
CA GLY A 458 9.31 9.99 12.12
C GLY A 458 10.77 10.13 11.68
N MET A 459 11.12 11.15 10.90
CA MET A 459 12.54 11.47 10.67
C MET A 459 13.24 11.87 11.97
N GLY A 460 12.53 12.53 12.90
CA GLY A 460 12.98 12.80 14.26
C GLY A 460 13.22 11.54 15.09
N THR A 461 12.33 10.53 15.01
CA THR A 461 12.49 9.25 15.75
C THR A 461 13.66 8.41 15.22
N LEU A 462 13.94 8.48 13.92
CA LEU A 462 15.16 7.94 13.29
C LEU A 462 16.42 8.76 13.65
N ASN A 463 16.24 9.76 14.53
CA ASN A 463 17.25 10.70 14.94
C ASN A 463 17.85 11.46 13.75
N ALA A 464 17.21 11.57 12.59
CA ALA A 464 17.90 11.92 11.34
C ALA A 464 18.56 13.32 11.30
N PHE A 465 18.15 14.22 12.18
CA PHE A 465 18.70 15.56 12.37
C PHE A 465 19.55 15.66 13.66
N PRO A 466 20.20 16.82 13.96
CA PRO A 466 20.89 17.01 15.23
C PRO A 466 20.00 16.62 16.42
N SER A 467 20.57 15.95 17.42
CA SER A 467 19.83 15.24 18.47
C SER A 467 18.82 16.12 19.23
N PHE A 468 19.16 17.40 19.46
CA PHE A 468 18.23 18.38 20.03
C PHE A 468 16.99 18.59 19.15
N PHE A 469 17.19 18.79 17.84
CA PHE A 469 16.11 19.06 16.90
C PHE A 469 15.26 17.81 16.64
N SER A 470 15.88 16.63 16.53
CA SER A 470 15.19 15.35 16.40
C SER A 470 14.26 15.07 17.59
N LYS A 471 14.75 15.23 18.83
CA LYS A 471 13.94 15.09 20.05
C LYS A 471 12.80 16.12 20.13
N TRP A 472 13.02 17.33 19.62
CA TRP A 472 12.01 18.37 19.60
C TRP A 472 10.92 18.09 18.55
N LEU A 473 11.28 17.61 17.36
CA LEU A 473 10.34 17.23 16.30
C LEU A 473 9.51 15.99 16.63
N GLU A 474 10.12 14.99 17.28
CA GLU A 474 9.45 13.75 17.68
C GLU A 474 8.35 13.97 18.73
N LYS A 475 8.37 15.09 19.47
CA LYS A 475 7.45 15.30 20.59
C LYS A 475 5.99 15.38 20.14
N TYR A 476 5.18 14.42 20.56
CA TYR A 476 3.72 14.45 20.44
C TYR A 476 3.10 15.23 21.61
N SER A 477 2.01 15.96 21.34
CA SER A 477 1.23 16.63 22.37
C SER A 477 0.40 15.60 23.15
N ASP A 478 0.40 15.68 24.48
CA ASP A 478 -0.38 14.78 25.34
C ASP A 478 -1.90 14.96 25.15
N THR A 479 -2.35 16.21 24.95
CA THR A 479 -3.76 16.56 24.77
C THR A 479 -4.35 16.04 23.46
N TYR A 480 -3.69 16.34 22.32
CA TYR A 480 -4.24 16.08 20.99
C TYR A 480 -3.66 14.82 20.32
N ARG A 481 -2.60 14.23 20.89
CA ARG A 481 -1.85 13.11 20.30
C ARG A 481 -1.33 13.39 18.87
N THR A 482 -1.01 14.65 18.58
CA THR A 482 -0.46 15.12 17.29
C THR A 482 0.95 15.71 17.47
N PRO A 483 1.82 15.64 16.44
CA PRO A 483 3.18 16.17 16.50
C PRO A 483 3.19 17.67 16.20
N VAL A 484 2.77 18.49 17.17
CA VAL A 484 2.57 19.95 17.00
C VAL A 484 3.83 20.66 16.49
N ASN A 485 5.00 20.30 17.00
CA ASN A 485 6.26 20.92 16.58
C ASN A 485 6.58 20.66 15.10
N ALA A 486 6.37 19.43 14.65
CA ALA A 486 6.55 19.07 13.25
C ALA A 486 5.53 19.79 12.34
N ILE A 487 4.27 19.91 12.79
CA ILE A 487 3.23 20.65 12.05
C ILE A 487 3.63 22.12 11.89
N LEU A 488 4.14 22.76 12.96
CA LEU A 488 4.56 24.15 12.91
C LEU A 488 5.73 24.36 11.92
N VAL A 489 6.79 23.56 12.02
CA VAL A 489 7.93 23.66 11.09
C VAL A 489 7.48 23.47 9.65
N ASN A 490 6.70 22.42 9.39
CA ASN A 490 6.23 22.09 8.06
C ASN A 490 5.35 23.22 7.49
N THR A 491 4.44 23.78 8.30
CA THR A 491 3.59 24.91 7.91
C THR A 491 4.41 26.16 7.63
N THR A 492 5.41 26.48 8.46
CA THR A 492 6.26 27.67 8.27
C THR A 492 7.08 27.56 6.99
N VAL A 493 7.72 26.41 6.73
CA VAL A 493 8.51 26.19 5.51
C VAL A 493 7.60 26.23 4.28
N THR A 494 6.45 25.55 4.33
CA THR A 494 5.45 25.57 3.27
C THR A 494 5.00 26.99 2.93
N CYS A 495 4.71 27.79 3.97
CA CYS A 495 4.31 29.19 3.80
C CYS A 495 5.41 30.03 3.14
N ALA A 496 6.65 29.91 3.61
CA ALA A 496 7.78 30.63 3.04
C ALA A 496 7.98 30.29 1.55
N LEU A 497 7.92 29.01 1.18
CA LEU A 497 8.06 28.58 -0.22
C LEU A 497 6.90 29.06 -1.09
N SER A 498 5.65 28.97 -0.59
CA SER A 498 4.45 29.38 -1.32
C SER A 498 4.36 30.91 -1.57
N LEU A 499 5.01 31.70 -0.71
CA LEU A 499 5.13 33.16 -0.87
C LEU A 499 6.26 33.57 -1.82
N CYS A 500 7.37 32.82 -1.83
CA CYS A 500 8.56 33.17 -2.60
C CYS A 500 8.55 32.64 -4.04
N LEU A 501 7.84 31.55 -4.31
CA LEU A 501 7.90 30.83 -5.59
C LEU A 501 6.53 30.75 -6.26
N THR A 502 6.53 30.67 -7.58
CA THR A 502 5.32 30.48 -8.41
C THR A 502 4.94 29.01 -8.49
N PHE A 503 3.67 28.72 -8.80
CA PHE A 503 3.19 27.34 -9.01
C PHE A 503 4.08 26.57 -10.00
N GLN A 504 4.36 27.15 -11.17
CA GLN A 504 5.21 26.52 -12.18
C GLN A 504 6.61 26.16 -11.64
N THR A 505 7.28 27.10 -10.95
CA THR A 505 8.60 26.84 -10.36
C THR A 505 8.56 25.78 -9.28
N LEU A 506 7.50 25.77 -8.46
CA LEU A 506 7.30 24.77 -7.42
C LEU A 506 7.08 23.38 -8.02
N VAL A 507 6.24 23.22 -9.05
CA VAL A 507 6.03 21.92 -9.72
C VAL A 507 7.32 21.43 -10.37
N GLN A 508 8.10 22.32 -10.98
CA GLN A 508 9.39 21.95 -11.56
C GLN A 508 10.37 21.41 -10.51
N LEU A 509 10.51 22.11 -9.37
CA LEU A 509 11.37 21.65 -8.28
C LEU A 509 10.87 20.35 -7.65
N ASP A 510 9.55 20.24 -7.45
CA ASP A 510 8.87 19.05 -6.94
C ASP A 510 9.20 17.83 -7.82
N GLN A 511 9.01 17.95 -9.13
CA GLN A 511 9.17 16.83 -10.04
C GLN A 511 10.63 16.39 -10.19
N VAL A 512 11.60 17.30 -10.06
CA VAL A 512 13.01 16.93 -9.98
C VAL A 512 13.27 16.10 -8.72
N LEU A 513 12.83 16.57 -7.56
CA LEU A 513 12.98 15.87 -6.28
C LEU A 513 12.28 14.51 -6.27
N TYR A 514 11.05 14.47 -6.79
CA TYR A 514 10.25 13.27 -6.88
C TYR A 514 10.93 12.22 -7.77
N ALA A 515 11.36 12.61 -8.98
CA ALA A 515 12.03 11.73 -9.92
C ALA A 515 13.36 11.18 -9.39
N LEU A 516 14.18 12.02 -8.74
CA LEU A 516 15.44 11.58 -8.12
C LEU A 516 15.21 10.52 -7.05
N ARG A 517 14.24 10.79 -6.18
CA ARG A 517 13.86 9.90 -5.09
C ARG A 517 13.31 8.58 -5.62
N LEU A 518 12.47 8.63 -6.66
CA LEU A 518 11.90 7.46 -7.33
C LEU A 518 12.97 6.57 -7.98
N ILE A 519 13.99 7.15 -8.61
CA ILE A 519 15.11 6.39 -9.21
C ILE A 519 15.78 5.51 -8.15
N VAL A 520 16.00 6.01 -6.92
CA VAL A 520 16.60 5.22 -5.83
C VAL A 520 15.72 3.99 -5.48
N TYR A 521 14.40 4.15 -5.45
CA TYR A 521 13.47 3.06 -5.14
C TYR A 521 13.38 2.03 -6.25
N LEU A 522 13.42 2.46 -7.51
CA LEU A 522 13.37 1.56 -8.64
C LEU A 522 14.68 0.79 -8.82
N LEU A 523 15.82 1.41 -8.48
CA LEU A 523 17.12 0.72 -8.41
C LEU A 523 17.09 -0.42 -7.38
N LEU A 524 16.38 -0.26 -6.26
CA LEU A 524 16.19 -1.34 -5.31
C LEU A 524 15.50 -2.55 -5.97
N ASN A 525 14.45 -2.33 -6.77
CA ASN A 525 13.74 -3.42 -7.42
C ASN A 525 14.56 -4.11 -8.54
N CYS A 526 15.41 -3.35 -9.25
CA CYS A 526 16.40 -3.93 -10.17
C CYS A 526 17.35 -4.92 -9.47
N VAL A 527 17.68 -4.68 -8.20
CA VAL A 527 18.58 -5.52 -7.40
C VAL A 527 17.83 -6.71 -6.78
N THR A 528 16.54 -6.55 -6.42
CA THR A 528 15.75 -7.58 -5.73
C THR A 528 14.86 -8.46 -6.61
N GLY A 529 14.72 -8.11 -7.90
CA GLY A 529 13.66 -8.62 -8.78
C GLY A 529 13.57 -10.14 -8.92
N SER A 530 12.48 -10.72 -8.40
CA SER A 530 12.16 -12.15 -8.48
C SER A 530 11.41 -12.58 -9.76
N GLY A 531 11.20 -11.66 -10.71
CA GLY A 531 10.44 -11.87 -11.96
C GLY A 531 11.26 -12.10 -13.24
N GLY A 532 12.58 -12.23 -13.12
CA GLY A 532 13.50 -12.37 -14.26
C GLY A 532 13.99 -11.04 -14.84
N LYS A 533 15.12 -11.09 -15.56
CA LYS A 533 15.84 -9.89 -16.05
C LYS A 533 14.99 -8.99 -16.95
N ALA A 534 14.12 -9.56 -17.77
CA ALA A 534 13.24 -8.81 -18.68
C ALA A 534 12.17 -8.02 -17.92
N ALA A 535 11.53 -8.62 -16.92
CA ALA A 535 10.53 -7.93 -16.10
C ALA A 535 11.17 -6.80 -15.27
N ALA A 536 12.38 -7.00 -14.75
CA ALA A 536 13.12 -5.94 -14.04
C ALA A 536 13.46 -4.76 -14.96
N VAL A 537 13.90 -5.02 -16.20
CA VAL A 537 14.21 -3.96 -17.18
C VAL A 537 12.95 -3.17 -17.56
N VAL A 538 11.81 -3.83 -17.74
CA VAL A 538 10.56 -3.13 -18.11
C VAL A 538 9.96 -2.39 -16.91
N LEU A 539 9.88 -3.02 -15.74
CA LEU A 539 9.22 -2.46 -14.57
C LEU A 539 10.02 -1.37 -13.86
N ALA A 540 11.35 -1.40 -13.96
CA ALA A 540 12.20 -0.39 -13.33
C ALA A 540 13.01 0.43 -14.34
N GLY A 541 13.52 -0.18 -15.41
CA GLY A 541 14.33 0.54 -16.40
C GLY A 541 13.54 1.61 -17.16
N VAL A 542 12.34 1.30 -17.66
CA VAL A 542 11.51 2.28 -18.39
C VAL A 542 11.16 3.49 -17.49
N PRO A 543 10.63 3.31 -16.28
CA PRO A 543 10.36 4.46 -15.39
C PRO A 543 11.63 5.23 -14.99
N ILE A 544 12.78 4.57 -14.79
CA ILE A 544 14.06 5.26 -14.51
C ILE A 544 14.45 6.16 -15.69
N THR A 545 14.36 5.65 -16.93
CA THR A 545 14.69 6.44 -18.12
C THR A 545 13.74 7.62 -18.30
N PHE A 546 12.45 7.42 -18.04
CA PHE A 546 11.47 8.50 -18.06
C PHE A 546 11.74 9.54 -16.96
N SER A 547 12.06 9.11 -15.73
CA SER A 547 12.41 10.01 -14.64
C SER A 547 13.68 10.81 -14.91
N ALA A 548 14.71 10.20 -15.52
CA ALA A 548 15.92 10.90 -15.94
C ALA A 548 15.63 11.93 -17.04
N PHE A 549 14.79 11.56 -18.03
CA PHE A 549 14.33 12.46 -19.07
C PHE A 549 13.51 13.62 -18.51
N LEU A 550 12.62 13.34 -17.55
CA LEU A 550 11.83 14.35 -16.84
C LEU A 550 12.74 15.36 -16.16
N ILE A 551 13.73 14.91 -15.35
CA ILE A 551 14.70 15.80 -14.70
C ILE A 551 15.42 16.67 -15.74
N ALA A 552 15.93 16.07 -16.81
CA ALA A 552 16.66 16.80 -17.85
C ALA A 552 15.79 17.89 -18.49
N MET A 553 14.54 17.58 -18.84
CA MET A 553 13.60 18.55 -19.42
C MET A 553 13.23 19.64 -18.43
N THR A 554 12.92 19.29 -17.18
CA THR A 554 12.57 20.27 -16.13
C THR A 554 13.71 21.26 -15.87
N MET A 555 14.95 20.79 -15.87
CA MET A 555 16.13 21.63 -15.67
C MET A 555 16.36 22.64 -16.81
N THR A 556 15.72 22.47 -17.97
CA THR A 556 15.77 23.48 -19.06
C THR A 556 14.84 24.66 -18.85
N GLY A 557 13.96 24.62 -17.85
CA GLY A 557 12.93 25.64 -17.59
C GLY A 557 13.47 27.01 -17.13
N GLY A 558 14.72 27.07 -16.68
CA GLY A 558 15.39 28.34 -16.42
C GLY A 558 16.61 28.22 -15.51
N PRO A 559 17.44 29.28 -15.42
CA PRO A 559 18.66 29.26 -14.61
C PRO A 559 18.39 29.00 -13.13
N PHE A 560 17.31 29.57 -12.57
CA PHE A 560 16.95 29.37 -11.18
C PHE A 560 16.69 27.89 -10.87
N VAL A 561 15.85 27.21 -11.67
CA VAL A 561 15.53 25.78 -11.50
C VAL A 561 16.76 24.92 -11.71
N PHE A 562 17.58 25.23 -12.71
CA PHE A 562 18.83 24.52 -12.98
C PHE A 562 19.78 24.59 -11.78
N TYR A 563 20.15 25.79 -11.33
CA TYR A 563 21.12 25.97 -10.24
C TYR A 563 20.59 25.47 -8.91
N SER A 564 19.32 25.73 -8.58
CA SER A 564 18.71 25.21 -7.35
C SER A 564 18.69 23.68 -7.33
N SER A 565 18.34 23.04 -8.46
CA SER A 565 18.38 21.58 -8.59
C SER A 565 19.79 21.02 -8.44
N VAL A 566 20.79 21.61 -9.11
CA VAL A 566 22.19 21.16 -9.01
C VAL A 566 22.71 21.32 -7.57
N VAL A 567 22.48 22.47 -6.95
CA VAL A 567 22.89 22.74 -5.56
C VAL A 567 22.20 21.77 -4.60
N LEU A 568 20.92 21.50 -4.80
CA LEU A 568 20.19 20.57 -3.95
C LEU A 568 20.72 19.15 -4.11
N ILE A 569 20.90 18.66 -5.34
CA ILE A 569 21.40 17.30 -5.61
C ILE A 569 22.82 17.13 -5.06
N ALA A 570 23.75 17.98 -5.51
CA ALA A 570 25.16 17.86 -5.13
C ALA A 570 25.36 18.16 -3.63
N GLY A 571 24.69 19.20 -3.12
CA GLY A 571 24.76 19.60 -1.72
C GLY A 571 24.25 18.54 -0.78
N THR A 572 23.09 17.93 -1.06
CA THR A 572 22.53 16.87 -0.21
C THR A 572 23.38 15.60 -0.24
N VAL A 573 23.97 15.23 -1.38
CA VAL A 573 24.91 14.10 -1.47
C VAL A 573 26.15 14.34 -0.61
N VAL A 574 26.78 15.51 -0.77
CA VAL A 574 28.00 15.88 -0.03
C VAL A 574 27.73 15.97 1.47
N VAL A 575 26.65 16.66 1.86
CA VAL A 575 26.24 16.75 3.27
C VAL A 575 25.96 15.37 3.83
N SER A 576 25.21 14.53 3.12
CA SER A 576 24.87 13.18 3.61
C SER A 576 26.11 12.30 3.80
N TYR A 577 27.05 12.36 2.86
CA TYR A 577 28.30 11.61 2.94
C TYR A 577 29.17 12.09 4.10
N ILE A 578 29.39 13.40 4.24
CA ILE A 578 30.20 13.99 5.31
C ILE A 578 29.56 13.72 6.68
N THR A 579 28.26 13.97 6.82
CA THR A 579 27.56 13.82 8.10
C THR A 579 27.61 12.37 8.60
N VAL A 580 27.33 11.40 7.73
CA VAL A 580 27.40 9.98 8.13
C VAL A 580 28.84 9.56 8.40
N ARG A 581 29.82 10.04 7.61
CA ARG A 581 31.22 9.65 7.80
C ARG A 581 31.82 10.14 9.12
N PHE A 582 31.50 11.37 9.53
CA PHE A 582 32.13 12.02 10.69
C PHE A 582 31.27 12.00 11.96
N PHE A 583 29.95 12.08 11.84
CA PHE A 583 29.06 12.23 12.99
C PHE A 583 28.22 10.98 13.27
N ARG A 584 28.07 10.05 12.30
CA ARG A 584 27.21 8.85 12.43
C ARG A 584 27.72 7.64 11.68
N SER A 585 28.88 7.12 12.10
CA SER A 585 29.45 5.88 11.54
C SER A 585 28.57 4.65 11.74
N ASP A 586 27.72 4.66 12.77
CA ASP A 586 26.96 3.48 13.22
C ASP A 586 25.60 3.33 12.51
N GLY A 587 25.26 4.27 11.62
CA GLY A 587 24.05 4.26 10.80
C GLY A 587 22.83 4.94 11.42
N PHE A 588 21.65 4.69 10.86
CA PHE A 588 20.36 5.21 11.34
C PHE A 588 19.60 4.11 12.07
N GLU A 589 19.01 4.47 13.21
CA GLU A 589 18.39 3.54 14.15
C GLU A 589 17.07 2.99 13.61
N GLY A 590 16.83 1.69 13.83
CA GLY A 590 15.64 1.02 13.34
C GLY A 590 15.86 -0.44 12.97
N SER A 591 15.15 -1.36 13.65
CA SER A 591 15.27 -2.80 13.40
C SER A 591 13.99 -3.35 12.78
N LEU A 592 14.14 -4.22 11.77
CA LEU A 592 13.04 -5.05 11.31
C LEU A 592 12.84 -6.18 12.33
N VAL A 593 11.70 -6.18 13.02
CA VAL A 593 11.27 -7.21 13.95
C VAL A 593 10.18 -8.04 13.28
N GLU A 594 10.37 -9.34 13.20
CA GLU A 594 9.34 -10.26 12.71
C GLU A 594 8.30 -10.47 13.83
N GLU A 595 7.06 -10.06 13.58
CA GLU A 595 5.94 -10.31 14.48
C GLU A 595 4.87 -11.16 13.79
N TYR A 596 4.34 -12.13 14.54
CA TYR A 596 3.22 -12.95 14.11
C TYR A 596 1.93 -12.28 14.58
N GLU A 597 1.15 -11.75 13.64
CA GLU A 597 -0.14 -11.15 13.93
C GLU A 597 -1.23 -12.17 13.64
N ASP A 598 -1.72 -12.83 14.68
CA ASP A 598 -2.95 -13.61 14.59
C ASP A 598 -4.12 -12.64 14.44
N ALA A 599 -4.75 -12.61 13.27
CA ALA A 599 -5.92 -11.79 12.99
C ALA A 599 -7.08 -12.03 14.00
N ASP A 600 -7.06 -13.17 14.69
CA ASP A 600 -8.04 -13.51 15.72
C ASP A 600 -7.64 -13.05 17.14
N MET A 601 -6.38 -12.66 17.40
CA MET A 601 -5.96 -12.22 18.74
C MET A 601 -6.57 -10.89 19.18
N SER A 602 -7.06 -10.04 18.25
CA SER A 602 -7.89 -8.88 18.63
C SER A 602 -9.28 -9.29 19.11
N THR A 603 -9.81 -10.40 18.58
CA THR A 603 -11.12 -10.95 18.96
C THR A 603 -11.01 -11.78 20.24
N TYR A 604 -9.95 -12.58 20.36
CA TYR A 604 -9.61 -13.32 21.57
C TYR A 604 -9.12 -12.42 22.69
N GLY A 605 -8.45 -11.29 22.41
CA GLY A 605 -8.07 -10.29 23.42
C GLY A 605 -9.30 -9.77 24.17
N THR A 606 -10.36 -9.41 23.44
CA THR A 606 -11.65 -9.04 24.06
C THR A 606 -12.36 -10.19 24.80
N ILE A 607 -12.15 -11.45 24.40
CA ILE A 607 -12.76 -12.63 25.07
C ILE A 607 -11.93 -13.08 26.30
N LEU A 608 -10.62 -12.91 26.26
CA LEU A 608 -9.68 -13.21 27.34
C LEU A 608 -9.64 -12.07 28.38
N GLU A 609 -10.00 -10.85 27.99
CA GLU A 609 -10.22 -9.70 28.89
C GLU A 609 -11.61 -9.70 29.54
N MET A 610 -12.58 -10.48 29.03
CA MET A 610 -13.88 -10.65 29.68
C MET A 610 -13.73 -11.55 30.91
N GLU A 611 -14.12 -11.04 32.08
CA GLU A 611 -14.24 -11.88 33.27
C GLU A 611 -15.29 -13.00 33.04
N SER A 612 -15.03 -14.20 33.57
CA SER A 612 -15.91 -15.37 33.38
C SER A 612 -17.37 -15.15 33.81
N SER A 613 -17.63 -14.11 34.61
CA SER A 613 -18.94 -13.62 35.06
C SER A 613 -19.71 -12.91 33.93
N GLU A 614 -19.05 -12.05 33.15
CA GLU A 614 -19.67 -11.29 32.06
C GLU A 614 -20.00 -12.17 30.84
N TRP A 615 -19.13 -13.13 30.54
CA TRP A 615 -19.35 -14.07 29.45
C TRP A 615 -20.59 -14.97 29.69
N ARG A 616 -20.79 -15.42 30.94
CA ARG A 616 -21.95 -16.22 31.37
C ARG A 616 -23.28 -15.45 31.30
N LEU A 617 -23.23 -14.13 31.47
CA LEU A 617 -24.40 -13.24 31.37
C LEU A 617 -24.91 -13.12 29.92
N LEU A 618 -24.00 -13.11 28.95
CA LEU A 618 -24.30 -12.94 27.53
C LEU A 618 -24.63 -14.26 26.81
N HIS A 619 -24.15 -15.41 27.29
CA HIS A 619 -24.26 -16.70 26.62
C HIS A 619 -24.95 -17.78 27.47
N GLN A 620 -26.16 -17.49 27.98
CA GLN A 620 -26.93 -18.37 28.87
C GLN A 620 -27.26 -19.78 28.33
N ARG A 621 -27.03 -20.07 27.04
CA ARG A 621 -27.42 -21.34 26.38
C ARG A 621 -26.26 -22.17 25.81
N HIS A 622 -25.00 -21.76 26.00
CA HIS A 622 -23.84 -22.53 25.50
C HIS A 622 -23.26 -23.48 26.56
N THR A 623 -23.48 -24.78 26.41
CA THR A 623 -23.04 -25.87 27.30
C THR A 623 -21.61 -26.32 27.02
N PHE A 624 -20.64 -25.40 26.97
CA PHE A 624 -19.25 -25.78 26.62
C PHE A 624 -18.36 -26.13 27.83
N ILE A 625 -18.82 -25.94 29.07
CA ILE A 625 -18.10 -26.39 30.28
C ILE A 625 -19.11 -26.77 31.36
N ASP A 626 -19.61 -28.02 31.31
CA ASP A 626 -20.32 -28.60 32.46
C ASP A 626 -19.30 -29.25 33.42
N CYS A 627 -19.17 -28.65 34.61
CA CYS A 627 -18.59 -29.11 35.88
C CYS A 627 -17.28 -29.94 35.86
N PRO A 628 -16.13 -29.42 36.38
CA PRO A 628 -15.04 -30.29 36.80
C PRO A 628 -15.46 -31.12 38.03
N PRO A 629 -15.00 -32.39 38.15
CA PRO A 629 -15.35 -33.23 39.29
C PRO A 629 -14.82 -32.62 40.58
N ARG A 630 -15.65 -32.58 41.64
CA ARG A 630 -15.24 -32.15 42.97
C ARG A 630 -14.14 -33.09 43.48
N ILE A 631 -12.91 -32.60 43.53
CA ILE A 631 -11.82 -33.26 44.25
C ILE A 631 -12.08 -33.02 45.74
N ASP A 632 -12.31 -34.09 46.48
CA ASP A 632 -12.50 -34.06 47.93
C ASP A 632 -11.15 -33.82 48.62
N VAL A 633 -10.91 -32.58 49.04
CA VAL A 633 -9.65 -32.10 49.62
C VAL A 633 -9.36 -32.72 50.99
N ALA A 634 -10.33 -33.42 51.60
CA ALA A 634 -10.16 -34.08 52.90
C ALA A 634 -9.21 -35.30 52.86
N ARG A 635 -8.86 -35.84 51.68
CA ARG A 635 -7.91 -36.97 51.54
C ARG A 635 -6.43 -36.57 51.42
N LEU A 636 -6.09 -35.29 51.41
CA LEU A 636 -4.70 -34.82 51.26
C LEU A 636 -4.03 -34.43 52.59
N HIS A 637 -4.73 -34.57 53.73
CA HIS A 637 -4.19 -34.26 55.06
C HIS A 637 -4.38 -35.39 56.09
N ALA A 638 -4.22 -36.65 55.67
CA ALA A 638 -4.10 -37.81 56.56
C ALA A 638 -2.81 -38.58 56.30
#